data_AF-A0A7C7C9R8-F1
#
_entry.id   AF-A0A7C7C9R8-F1
#
_cell.length_a   1.000
_cell.length_b   1.000
_cell.length_c   1.000
_cell.angle_alpha   90.00
_cell.angle_beta   90.00
_cell.angle_gamma   90.00
#
_symmetry.space_group_name_H-M   'P 1'
#
loop_
_entity.id
_entity.type
_entity.pdbx_description
1 polymer ?
#
loop_
_entity_poly.entity_id
_entity_poly.type
_entity_poly.pdbx_seq_one_letter_code
_entity_poly.pdbx_strand_id
1 'polypeptide(L)'
;MSNARYFRSTGKGVSNRDQIAKSKAVMEAHKALAQQVQTSINVVADNYIKDVQGAHVNEAIERFESLTREITSTTIGDLREIGSKKYLREDGSYAVYVAVEIKKAAMFRFLKKKAKSDAKIDPLVRTQIINMCDQEIERLEAE
;
A
#
# COMPACT_ATOMS: atom_id res chain seq x y z
N MET A 1 -13.11 -4.50 5.35
CA MET A 1 -13.63 -3.54 4.35
C MET A 1 -12.86 -2.23 4.49
N SER A 2 -12.14 -1.85 3.44
CA SER A 2 -11.53 -0.53 3.29
C SER A 2 -12.64 0.51 3.08
N ASN A 3 -12.43 1.75 3.52
CA ASN A 3 -13.34 2.86 3.25
C ASN A 3 -12.64 3.88 2.34
N ALA A 4 -13.31 5.00 2.04
CA ALA A 4 -12.74 6.09 1.23
C ALA A 4 -11.30 6.45 1.66
N ARG A 5 -11.06 6.56 2.98
CA ARG A 5 -9.81 7.11 3.55
C ARG A 5 -8.73 6.09 3.90
N TYR A 6 -9.08 4.81 4.11
CA TYR A 6 -8.15 3.80 4.63
C TYR A 6 -8.17 2.51 3.80
N PHE A 7 -6.98 1.99 3.50
CA PHE A 7 -6.82 0.58 3.15
C PHE A 7 -6.82 -0.25 4.42
N ARG A 8 -7.54 -1.39 4.40
CA ARG A 8 -7.68 -2.27 5.57
C ARG A 8 -7.60 -3.72 5.14
N SER A 9 -6.82 -4.48 5.87
CA SER A 9 -6.73 -5.92 5.66
C SER A 9 -6.67 -6.66 6.98
N THR A 10 -6.97 -7.95 6.90
CA THR A 10 -6.86 -8.88 8.01
C THR A 10 -6.02 -10.05 7.58
N GLY A 11 -5.31 -10.66 8.51
CA GLY A 11 -4.56 -11.88 8.27
C GLY A 11 -4.74 -12.86 9.42
N LYS A 12 -4.60 -14.14 9.08
CA LYS A 12 -4.68 -15.25 10.02
C LYS A 12 -3.40 -16.05 9.96
N GLY A 13 -2.88 -16.45 11.10
CA GLY A 13 -1.70 -17.30 11.19
C GLY A 13 -1.92 -18.41 12.19
N VAL A 14 -1.48 -19.62 11.84
CA VAL A 14 -1.54 -20.79 12.72
C VAL A 14 -0.15 -21.42 12.86
N SER A 15 0.23 -21.70 14.11
CA SER A 15 1.48 -22.40 14.43
C SER A 15 1.49 -22.92 15.87
N ASN A 16 2.24 -23.98 16.11
CA ASN A 16 2.55 -24.47 17.46
C ASN A 16 3.42 -23.47 18.27
N ARG A 17 4.00 -22.46 17.61
CA ARG A 17 4.77 -21.39 18.25
C ARG A 17 4.04 -20.07 18.09
N ASP A 18 3.69 -19.43 19.21
CA ASP A 18 2.94 -18.16 19.27
C ASP A 18 3.53 -17.08 18.35
N GLN A 19 4.84 -16.82 18.47
CA GLN A 19 5.54 -15.83 17.66
C GLN A 19 5.45 -16.11 16.15
N ILE A 20 5.49 -17.39 15.75
CA ILE A 20 5.36 -17.77 14.34
C ILE A 20 3.92 -17.59 13.87
N ALA A 21 2.92 -17.93 14.70
CA ALA A 21 1.51 -17.70 14.38
C ALA A 21 1.24 -16.19 14.17
N LYS A 22 1.77 -15.33 15.05
CA LYS A 22 1.68 -13.88 14.88
C LYS A 22 2.36 -13.40 13.61
N SER A 23 3.60 -13.83 13.35
CA SER A 23 4.33 -13.44 12.13
C SER A 23 3.58 -13.82 10.86
N LYS A 24 3.01 -15.03 10.81
CA LYS A 24 2.18 -15.46 9.68
C LYS A 24 0.93 -14.60 9.50
N ALA A 25 0.23 -14.29 10.59
CA ALA A 25 -0.96 -13.45 10.55
C ALA A 25 -0.64 -12.04 10.02
N VAL A 26 0.47 -11.44 10.47
CA VAL A 26 0.96 -10.15 9.97
C VAL A 26 1.29 -10.25 8.49
N MET A 27 2.09 -11.24 8.06
CA MET A 27 2.44 -11.43 6.65
C MET A 27 1.22 -11.57 5.74
N GLU A 28 0.21 -12.31 6.17
CA GLU A 28 -1.02 -12.48 5.41
C GLU A 28 -1.83 -11.18 5.30
N ALA A 29 -1.92 -10.42 6.39
CA ALA A 29 -2.54 -9.10 6.39
C ALA A 29 -1.79 -8.14 5.43
N HIS A 30 -0.46 -8.13 5.47
CA HIS A 30 0.37 -7.33 4.56
C HIS A 30 0.17 -7.72 3.10
N LYS A 31 0.14 -9.01 2.79
CA LYS A 31 -0.09 -9.51 1.42
C LYS A 31 -1.43 -9.03 0.87
N ALA A 32 -2.50 -9.19 1.66
CA ALA A 32 -3.83 -8.74 1.27
C ALA A 32 -3.89 -7.21 1.11
N LEU A 33 -3.15 -6.46 1.91
CA LEU A 33 -3.07 -5.01 1.79
C LEU A 33 -2.33 -4.57 0.52
N ALA A 34 -1.20 -5.20 0.22
CA ALA A 34 -0.41 -4.92 -0.98
C ALA A 34 -1.23 -5.16 -2.25
N GLN A 35 -2.07 -6.21 -2.27
CA GLN A 35 -3.01 -6.46 -3.35
C GLN A 35 -4.01 -5.32 -3.53
N GLN A 36 -4.64 -4.84 -2.44
CA GLN A 36 -5.57 -3.71 -2.50
C GLN A 36 -4.87 -2.43 -2.99
N VAL A 37 -3.65 -2.18 -2.53
CA VAL A 37 -2.84 -1.03 -2.95
C VAL A 37 -2.54 -1.11 -4.45
N GLN A 38 -2.09 -2.27 -4.96
CA GLN A 38 -1.80 -2.44 -6.38
C GLN A 38 -3.04 -2.19 -7.25
N THR A 39 -4.20 -2.73 -6.87
CA THR A 39 -5.45 -2.46 -7.60
C THR A 39 -5.79 -0.97 -7.61
N SER A 40 -5.65 -0.29 -6.47
CA SER A 40 -5.92 1.16 -6.38
C SER A 40 -4.95 1.97 -7.23
N ILE A 41 -3.68 1.57 -7.29
CA ILE A 41 -2.64 2.25 -8.05
C ILE A 41 -2.88 2.15 -9.55
N ASN A 42 -3.31 0.98 -10.03
CA ASN A 42 -3.69 0.80 -11.44
C ASN A 42 -4.85 1.73 -11.81
N VAL A 43 -5.87 1.85 -10.95
CA VAL A 43 -7.01 2.77 -11.19
C VAL A 43 -6.55 4.23 -11.25
N VAL A 44 -5.61 4.64 -10.38
CA VAL A 44 -5.06 6.00 -10.41
C VAL A 44 -4.28 6.26 -11.70
N ALA A 45 -3.43 5.30 -12.11
CA ALA A 45 -2.68 5.38 -13.37
C ALA A 45 -3.62 5.47 -14.59
N ASP A 46 -4.63 4.60 -14.66
CA ASP A 46 -5.61 4.56 -15.75
C ASP A 46 -6.40 5.87 -15.87
N ASN A 47 -6.76 6.49 -14.74
CA ASN A 47 -7.44 7.78 -14.74
C ASN A 47 -6.49 8.89 -15.18
N TYR A 48 -5.23 8.86 -14.74
CA TYR A 48 -4.25 9.86 -15.10
C TYR A 48 -3.97 9.92 -16.61
N ILE A 49 -3.89 8.78 -17.30
CA ILE A 49 -3.73 8.73 -18.77
C ILE A 49 -4.90 9.42 -19.50
N LYS A 50 -6.12 9.28 -18.96
CA LYS A 50 -7.31 9.88 -19.58
C LYS A 50 -7.31 11.40 -19.44
N ASP A 51 -6.81 11.89 -18.31
CA ASP A 51 -6.83 13.32 -17.96
C ASP A 51 -5.60 14.07 -18.49
N VAL A 52 -4.47 13.38 -18.66
CA VAL A 52 -3.19 13.97 -19.05
C VAL A 52 -2.62 13.26 -20.28
N GLN A 53 -2.47 14.01 -21.37
CA GLN A 53 -1.82 13.55 -22.60
C GLN A 53 -0.49 14.29 -22.81
N GLY A 54 0.58 13.55 -23.10
CA GLY A 54 1.88 14.17 -23.36
C GLY A 54 3.03 13.16 -23.42
N ALA A 55 4.22 13.67 -23.78
CA ALA A 55 5.44 12.89 -23.69
C ALA A 55 5.73 12.49 -22.23
N HIS A 56 6.33 11.31 -22.02
CA HIS A 56 6.76 10.79 -20.72
C HIS A 56 5.66 10.36 -19.72
N VAL A 57 4.37 10.48 -20.05
CA VAL A 57 3.26 10.01 -19.18
C VAL A 57 3.33 8.49 -18.97
N ASN A 58 3.54 7.72 -20.05
CA ASN A 58 3.64 6.26 -19.95
C ASN A 58 4.83 5.83 -19.08
N GLU A 59 6.00 6.46 -19.28
CA GLU A 59 7.19 6.18 -18.46
C GLU A 59 6.94 6.54 -16.98
N ALA A 60 6.24 7.65 -16.72
CA ALA A 60 5.86 8.03 -15.36
C ALA A 60 4.98 6.99 -14.69
N ILE A 61 4.04 6.38 -15.42
CA ILE A 61 3.16 5.33 -14.91
C ILE A 61 3.92 4.06 -14.61
N GLU A 62 4.79 3.61 -15.52
CA GLU A 62 5.64 2.45 -15.28
C GLU A 62 6.52 2.64 -14.03
N ARG A 63 7.09 3.84 -13.87
CA ARG A 63 7.88 4.19 -12.68
C ARG A 63 7.02 4.29 -11.41
N PHE A 64 5.82 4.83 -11.52
CA PHE A 64 4.86 4.91 -10.41
C PHE A 64 4.45 3.53 -9.90
N GLU A 65 4.13 2.60 -10.80
CA GLU A 65 3.85 1.21 -10.45
C GLU A 65 5.07 0.51 -9.84
N SER A 66 6.26 0.74 -10.40
CA SER A 66 7.52 0.17 -9.87
C SER A 66 7.81 0.65 -8.45
N LEU A 67 7.72 1.96 -8.20
CA LEU A 67 7.89 2.54 -6.87
C LEU A 67 6.84 2.02 -5.89
N THR A 68 5.60 1.83 -6.34
CA THR A 68 4.53 1.23 -5.53
C THR A 68 4.90 -0.19 -5.07
N ARG A 69 5.44 -1.01 -5.97
CA ARG A 69 5.90 -2.37 -5.64
C ARG A 69 7.07 -2.33 -4.65
N GLU A 70 7.97 -1.37 -4.78
CA GLU A 70 9.06 -1.18 -3.81
C GLU A 70 8.51 -0.87 -2.41
N ILE A 71 7.65 0.16 -2.29
CA ILE A 71 7.12 0.57 -0.98
C ILE A 71 6.25 -0.51 -0.32
N THR A 72 5.48 -1.26 -1.10
CA THR A 72 4.66 -2.36 -0.56
C THR A 72 5.49 -3.56 -0.13
N SER A 73 6.67 -3.75 -0.72
CA SER A 73 7.59 -4.85 -0.39
C SER A 73 8.52 -4.56 0.78
N THR A 74 9.03 -3.33 0.91
CA THR A 74 10.05 -3.01 1.93
C THR A 74 9.44 -2.58 3.25
N THR A 75 8.49 -1.64 3.24
CA THR A 75 7.84 -1.13 4.45
C THR A 75 6.64 -0.29 4.04
N ILE A 76 5.45 -0.72 4.44
CA ILE A 76 4.31 0.21 4.47
C ILE A 76 4.54 1.06 5.72
N GLY A 77 5.30 2.15 5.59
CA GLY A 77 5.85 2.92 6.71
C GLY A 77 4.82 3.40 7.74
N ASP A 78 3.56 3.60 7.29
CA ASP A 78 2.43 4.00 8.13
C ASP A 78 1.41 2.86 8.33
N LEU A 79 1.84 1.60 8.28
CA LEU A 79 0.97 0.49 8.59
C LEU A 79 0.71 0.43 10.09
N ARG A 80 -0.55 0.59 10.47
CA ARG A 80 -1.00 0.50 11.86
C ARG A 80 -1.69 -0.83 12.10
N GLU A 81 -1.25 -1.59 13.11
CA GLU A 81 -2.07 -2.67 13.69
C GLU A 81 -3.22 -2.04 14.48
N ILE A 82 -4.45 -2.30 14.05
CA ILE A 82 -5.67 -1.77 14.71
C ILE A 82 -6.30 -2.76 15.67
N GLY A 83 -5.89 -4.02 15.60
CA GLY A 83 -6.29 -5.03 16.56
C GLY A 83 -5.70 -6.39 16.26
N SER A 84 -5.58 -7.19 17.31
CA SER A 84 -5.23 -8.60 17.18
C SER A 84 -6.01 -9.45 18.18
N LYS A 85 -6.25 -10.70 17.80
CA LYS A 85 -6.84 -11.73 18.68
C LYS A 85 -6.03 -13.01 18.56
N LYS A 86 -5.83 -13.68 19.70
CA LYS A 86 -5.11 -14.95 19.78
C LYS A 86 -6.00 -15.99 20.46
N TYR A 87 -5.97 -17.20 19.92
CA TYR A 87 -6.68 -18.36 20.43
C TYR A 87 -5.72 -19.53 20.57
N LEU A 88 -5.80 -20.26 21.68
CA LEU A 88 -5.20 -21.58 21.82
C LEU A 88 -6.21 -22.61 21.29
N ARG A 89 -5.78 -23.48 20.38
CA ARG A 89 -6.61 -24.52 19.78
C ARG A 89 -6.49 -25.82 20.59
N GLU A 90 -7.44 -26.73 20.38
CA GLU A 90 -7.49 -28.05 21.04
C GLU A 90 -6.23 -28.89 20.78
N ASP A 91 -5.59 -28.71 19.62
CA ASP A 91 -4.34 -29.36 19.23
C ASP A 91 -3.08 -28.72 19.86
N GLY A 92 -3.24 -27.73 20.75
CA GLY A 92 -2.15 -27.00 21.39
C GLY A 92 -1.50 -25.93 20.50
N SER A 93 -1.98 -25.74 19.27
CA SER A 93 -1.48 -24.69 18.38
C SER A 93 -2.13 -23.32 18.64
N TYR A 94 -1.43 -22.26 18.26
CA TYR A 94 -1.93 -20.88 18.35
C TYR A 94 -2.53 -20.45 17.02
N ALA A 95 -3.75 -19.90 17.06
CA ALA A 95 -4.36 -19.15 15.97
C ALA A 95 -4.35 -17.66 16.30
N VAL A 96 -3.66 -16.87 15.49
CA VAL A 96 -3.59 -15.40 15.64
C VAL A 96 -4.29 -14.74 14.46
N TYR A 97 -5.07 -13.72 14.77
CA TYR A 97 -5.75 -12.85 13.83
C TYR A 97 -5.21 -11.44 14.02
N VAL A 98 -4.84 -10.78 12.93
CA VAL A 98 -4.33 -9.40 12.94
C VAL A 98 -5.17 -8.58 11.97
N ALA A 99 -5.50 -7.36 12.36
CA ALA A 99 -6.10 -6.36 11.51
C ALA A 99 -5.16 -5.16 11.39
N VAL A 100 -4.92 -4.72 10.16
CA VAL A 100 -4.04 -3.58 9.88
C VAL A 100 -4.74 -2.55 9.01
N GLU A 101 -4.32 -1.29 9.13
CA GLU A 101 -4.78 -0.20 8.27
C GLU A 101 -3.64 0.75 7.88
N ILE A 102 -3.81 1.40 6.73
CA ILE A 102 -3.02 2.56 6.32
C ILE A 102 -3.95 3.61 5.72
N LYS A 103 -3.72 4.88 6.04
CA LYS A 103 -4.41 6.00 5.40
C LYS A 103 -3.98 6.10 3.95
N LYS A 104 -4.92 6.10 2.99
CA LYS A 104 -4.61 6.12 1.55
C LYS A 104 -3.74 7.32 1.18
N ALA A 105 -4.13 8.52 1.62
CA ALA A 105 -3.36 9.74 1.38
C ALA A 105 -1.95 9.70 1.98
N ALA A 106 -1.74 9.00 3.11
CA ALA A 106 -0.39 8.82 3.67
C ALA A 106 0.48 7.93 2.77
N MET A 107 -0.10 6.90 2.16
CA MET A 107 0.57 6.05 1.18
C MET A 107 1.06 6.86 -0.03
N PHE A 108 0.17 7.66 -0.64
CA PHE A 108 0.55 8.51 -1.78
C PHE A 108 1.58 9.59 -1.40
N ARG A 109 1.52 10.13 -0.18
CA ARG A 109 2.57 11.03 0.35
C ARG A 109 3.93 10.34 0.43
N PHE A 110 3.95 9.09 0.91
CA PHE A 110 5.18 8.31 0.99
C PHE A 110 5.74 8.01 -0.41
N LEU A 111 4.88 7.63 -1.35
CA LEU A 111 5.24 7.42 -2.75
C LEU A 111 5.81 8.68 -3.40
N LYS A 112 5.15 9.84 -3.20
CA LYS A 112 5.65 11.16 -3.62
C LYS A 112 7.02 11.47 -3.02
N LYS A 113 7.23 11.21 -1.72
CA LYS A 113 8.52 11.41 -1.07
C LYS A 113 9.60 10.52 -1.68
N LYS A 114 9.29 9.26 -1.97
CA LYS A 114 10.21 8.31 -2.60
C LYS A 114 10.60 8.78 -4.01
N ALA A 115 9.63 9.15 -4.84
CA ALA A 115 9.86 9.71 -6.17
C ALA A 115 10.73 10.99 -6.13
N LYS A 116 10.49 11.88 -5.17
CA LYS A 116 11.32 13.08 -4.95
C LYS A 116 12.77 12.75 -4.59
N SER A 117 12.99 11.69 -3.82
CA SER A 117 14.34 11.29 -3.36
C SER A 117 15.13 10.45 -4.37
N ASP A 118 14.47 9.83 -5.34
CA ASP A 118 15.14 8.94 -6.29
C ASP A 118 15.81 9.73 -7.41
N ALA A 119 17.14 9.87 -7.34
CA ALA A 119 17.93 10.59 -8.34
C ALA A 119 17.92 9.93 -9.74
N LYS A 120 17.50 8.67 -9.87
CA LYS A 120 17.49 7.92 -11.14
C LYS A 120 16.27 8.23 -12.00
N ILE A 121 15.26 8.90 -11.45
CA ILE A 121 14.05 9.28 -12.19
C ILE A 121 14.30 10.60 -12.91
N ASP A 122 14.08 10.61 -14.23
CA ASP A 122 14.17 11.82 -15.05
C ASP A 122 13.29 12.96 -14.47
N PRO A 123 13.73 14.23 -14.50
CA PRO A 123 12.99 15.34 -13.91
C PRO A 123 11.55 15.50 -14.45
N LEU A 124 11.31 15.26 -15.73
CA LEU A 124 9.96 15.36 -16.33
C LEU A 124 9.09 14.21 -15.85
N VAL A 125 9.61 12.98 -15.89
CA VAL A 125 8.95 11.77 -15.38
C VAL A 125 8.60 11.92 -13.90
N ARG A 126 9.54 12.44 -13.10
CA ARG A 126 9.37 12.72 -11.67
C ARG A 126 8.23 13.72 -11.44
N THR A 127 8.15 14.76 -12.26
CA THR A 127 7.10 15.78 -12.16
C THR A 127 5.73 15.16 -12.41
N GLN A 128 5.60 14.29 -13.43
CA GLN A 128 4.35 13.56 -13.68
C GLN A 128 3.97 12.65 -12.51
N ILE A 129 4.93 11.92 -11.92
CA ILE A 129 4.69 11.09 -10.73
C ILE A 129 4.20 11.93 -9.54
N ILE A 130 4.81 13.09 -9.30
CA ILE A 130 4.41 13.99 -8.22
C ILE A 130 2.99 14.51 -8.47
N ASN A 131 2.67 14.91 -9.69
CA ASN A 131 1.33 15.39 -10.06
C ASN A 131 0.26 14.31 -9.87
N MET A 132 0.53 13.06 -10.31
CA MET A 132 -0.34 11.91 -10.04
C MET A 132 -0.61 11.74 -8.54
N CYS A 133 0.44 11.78 -7.73
CA CYS A 133 0.30 11.65 -6.28
C CYS A 133 -0.51 12.81 -5.68
N ASP A 134 -0.28 14.03 -6.12
CA ASP A 134 -0.93 15.23 -5.58
C ASP A 134 -2.42 15.28 -5.91
N GLN A 135 -2.78 15.02 -7.18
CA GLN A 135 -4.20 14.91 -7.59
C GLN A 135 -4.93 13.86 -6.76
N GLU A 136 -4.30 12.70 -6.55
CA GLU A 136 -4.91 11.62 -5.77
C GLU A 136 -5.01 11.96 -4.28
N ILE A 137 -4.00 12.62 -3.70
CA ILE A 137 -4.05 13.09 -2.31
C ILE A 137 -5.18 14.10 -2.14
N GLU A 138 -5.29 15.08 -3.04
CA GLU A 138 -6.35 16.10 -3.00
C GLU A 138 -7.73 15.45 -3.07
N ARG A 139 -7.94 14.51 -4.01
CA ARG A 139 -9.18 13.74 -4.12
C ARG A 139 -9.53 13.02 -2.82
N LEU A 140 -8.56 12.31 -2.23
CA LEU A 140 -8.75 11.53 -1.01
C LEU A 140 -8.98 12.37 0.25
N GLU A 141 -8.62 13.65 0.23
CA GLU A 141 -8.79 14.56 1.37
C GLU A 141 -10.03 15.46 1.24
N ALA A 142 -10.58 15.59 0.02
CA ALA A 142 -11.88 16.19 -0.22
C ALA A 142 -13.07 15.28 0.20
N GLU A 143 -12.83 13.97 0.34
CA GLU A 143 -13.78 12.96 0.84
C GLU A 143 -13.75 12.81 2.36
#